data_AF-A0A4P7QXL6-F1
#
_entry.id   AF-A0A4P7QXL6-F1
#
_cell.length_a   1.000
_cell.length_b   1.000
_cell.length_c   1.000
_cell.angle_alpha   90.00
_cell.angle_beta   90.00
_cell.angle_gamma   90.00
#
_symmetry.space_group_name_H-M   'P 1'
#
loop_
_entity.id
_entity.type
_entity.pdbx_description
1 polymer ?
#
loop_
_entity_poly.entity_id
_entity_poly.type
_entity_poly.pdbx_seq_one_letter_code
_entity_poly.pdbx_strand_id
1 'polypeptide(L)'
;METFAEYADAAGLDTISWEDDDLALDVIAMFHGYYGQSLAMGQRNGAPMILDVHLIDRPGFNAFAGSFADADVIAIFRDVPLLLLKIARSMVSHGIILSHIRTESVKLEPFAVPGRYAELLSSVRVWEVQALADPKREDLAKKIAALACLFILGHEFAHIYNGHADYLEKHLGLTLVAEVQGESLPSPATYERETLEWDADSTASEQVLACATRADKRVVGGRDVWTLPENNWIGTRDDAIHIALISQMVCGFFALGADNPDILDPAPRTHPHARFRMMSMIDMMAHVLSYRTGQPEIAFVPVISSAMKQFTTTLDLTFQVRKDHAAPDKEAVAAARSARIKLWEANWAKMHSELDTLKRGGTLAPPVQMPHPAYPTNPTKG
;
A
#
# COMPACT_ATOMS: atom_id res chain seq x y z
N MET A 1 -22.17 -20.01 -4.52
CA MET A 1 -21.52 -18.71 -4.25
C MET A 1 -22.50 -17.68 -4.75
N GLU A 2 -22.79 -16.65 -3.97
CA GLU A 2 -23.60 -15.51 -4.42
C GLU A 2 -22.74 -14.57 -5.28
N THR A 3 -23.38 -13.77 -6.13
CA THR A 3 -22.74 -12.65 -6.84
C THR A 3 -22.40 -11.53 -5.87
N PHE A 4 -21.47 -10.64 -6.25
CA PHE A 4 -21.19 -9.49 -5.39
C PHE A 4 -22.38 -8.55 -5.22
N ALA A 5 -23.22 -8.39 -6.26
CA ALA A 5 -24.43 -7.59 -6.17
C ALA A 5 -25.42 -8.15 -5.12
N GLU A 6 -25.61 -9.47 -5.09
CA GLU A 6 -26.43 -10.14 -4.07
C GLU A 6 -25.86 -9.97 -2.66
N TYR A 7 -24.53 -10.12 -2.51
CA TYR A 7 -23.85 -9.88 -1.24
C TYR A 7 -24.01 -8.42 -0.77
N ALA A 8 -23.79 -7.45 -1.66
CA ALA A 8 -23.89 -6.03 -1.35
C ALA A 8 -25.32 -5.67 -0.90
N ASP A 9 -26.35 -6.16 -1.60
CA ASP A 9 -27.76 -5.96 -1.22
C ASP A 9 -28.05 -6.59 0.16
N ALA A 10 -27.64 -7.84 0.37
CA ALA A 10 -27.83 -8.54 1.64
C ALA A 10 -27.11 -7.87 2.82
N ALA A 11 -25.95 -7.28 2.57
CA ALA A 11 -25.14 -6.55 3.56
C ALA A 11 -25.56 -5.08 3.75
N GLY A 12 -26.53 -4.58 2.96
CA GLY A 12 -26.94 -3.18 2.96
C GLY A 12 -25.80 -2.25 2.57
N LEU A 13 -25.05 -2.59 1.53
CA LEU A 13 -23.95 -1.80 0.97
C LEU A 13 -24.43 -1.08 -0.29
N ASP A 14 -24.49 0.25 -0.21
CA ASP A 14 -24.75 1.09 -1.38
C ASP A 14 -23.49 1.13 -2.26
N THR A 15 -23.59 0.60 -3.48
CA THR A 15 -22.50 0.59 -4.47
C THR A 15 -22.66 1.74 -5.45
N ILE A 16 -21.54 2.34 -5.85
CA ILE A 16 -21.48 3.43 -6.84
C ILE A 16 -20.58 2.99 -8.00
N SER A 17 -20.99 3.32 -9.22
CA SER A 17 -20.15 3.16 -10.42
C SER A 17 -18.98 4.11 -10.34
N TRP A 18 -17.75 3.62 -10.47
CA TRP A 18 -16.58 4.48 -10.48
C TRP A 18 -16.48 5.34 -11.74
N GLU A 19 -17.17 4.96 -12.81
CA GLU A 19 -17.28 5.74 -14.05
C GLU A 19 -18.04 7.06 -13.84
N ASP A 20 -18.85 7.17 -12.79
CA ASP A 20 -19.61 8.37 -12.45
C ASP A 20 -18.83 9.32 -11.51
N ASP A 21 -17.64 8.93 -11.05
CA ASP A 21 -16.76 9.72 -10.18
C ASP A 21 -15.41 10.00 -10.86
N ASP A 22 -15.19 11.24 -11.30
CA ASP A 22 -13.98 11.66 -12.03
C ASP A 22 -12.67 11.31 -11.30
N LEU A 23 -12.64 11.39 -9.97
CA LEU A 23 -11.43 11.10 -9.19
C LEU A 23 -11.19 9.60 -9.09
N ALA A 24 -12.24 8.81 -8.87
CA ALA A 24 -12.14 7.36 -8.87
C ALA A 24 -11.76 6.82 -10.24
N LEU A 25 -12.32 7.40 -11.31
CA LEU A 25 -12.01 7.07 -12.71
C LEU A 25 -10.50 7.13 -13.00
N ASP A 26 -9.84 8.24 -12.67
CA ASP A 26 -8.40 8.40 -12.90
C ASP A 26 -7.56 7.37 -12.12
N VAL A 27 -7.94 7.09 -10.87
CA VAL A 27 -7.25 6.14 -10.00
C VAL A 27 -7.42 4.70 -10.50
N ILE A 28 -8.64 4.32 -10.87
CA ILE A 28 -8.97 2.97 -11.34
C ILE A 28 -8.40 2.73 -12.74
N ALA A 29 -8.43 3.73 -13.62
CA ALA A 29 -7.74 3.68 -14.90
C ALA A 29 -6.23 3.49 -14.73
N MET A 30 -5.61 4.22 -13.79
CA MET A 30 -4.19 4.01 -13.45
C MET A 30 -3.94 2.60 -12.92
N PHE A 31 -4.80 2.09 -12.03
CA PHE A 31 -4.71 0.72 -11.52
C PHE A 31 -4.76 -0.31 -12.66
N HIS A 32 -5.78 -0.26 -13.54
CA HIS A 32 -5.86 -1.17 -14.69
C HIS A 32 -4.67 -1.03 -15.65
N GLY A 33 -4.13 0.19 -15.82
CA GLY A 33 -2.93 0.40 -16.63
C GLY A 33 -1.69 -0.33 -16.09
N TYR A 34 -1.50 -0.36 -14.77
CA TYR A 34 -0.33 -1.01 -14.16
C TYR A 34 -0.53 -2.50 -13.88
N TYR A 35 -1.74 -2.93 -13.56
CA TYR A 35 -2.07 -4.32 -13.26
C TYR A 35 -2.65 -5.08 -14.45
N GLY A 36 -2.88 -4.44 -15.59
CA GLY A 36 -3.52 -5.06 -16.76
C GLY A 36 -2.82 -6.30 -17.28
N GLN A 37 -1.49 -6.37 -17.23
CA GLN A 37 -0.75 -7.59 -17.58
C GLN A 37 -1.00 -8.71 -16.57
N SER A 38 -0.95 -8.40 -15.27
CA SER A 38 -1.25 -9.37 -14.20
C SER A 38 -2.67 -9.90 -14.32
N LEU A 39 -3.65 -9.03 -14.58
CA LEU A 39 -5.04 -9.39 -14.82
C LEU A 39 -5.20 -10.31 -16.05
N ALA A 40 -4.54 -9.98 -17.16
CA ALA A 40 -4.59 -10.79 -18.38
C ALA A 40 -3.97 -12.19 -18.22
N MET A 41 -3.01 -12.34 -17.30
CA MET A 41 -2.35 -13.61 -17.01
C MET A 41 -3.04 -14.42 -15.92
N GLY A 42 -3.79 -13.75 -15.04
CA GLY A 42 -4.45 -14.38 -13.90
C GLY A 42 -5.57 -15.32 -14.34
N GLN A 43 -5.68 -16.46 -13.65
CA GLN A 43 -6.77 -17.39 -13.84
C GLN A 43 -7.45 -17.71 -12.51
N ARG A 44 -8.76 -17.88 -12.55
CA ARG A 44 -9.58 -18.37 -11.45
C ARG A 44 -10.33 -19.61 -11.90
N ASN A 45 -10.12 -20.74 -11.22
CA ASN A 45 -10.74 -22.03 -11.57
C ASN A 45 -10.51 -22.44 -13.04
N GLY A 46 -9.35 -22.10 -13.61
CA GLY A 46 -8.98 -22.39 -14.99
C GLY A 46 -9.62 -21.47 -16.05
N ALA A 47 -10.42 -20.48 -15.64
CA ALA A 47 -10.92 -19.41 -16.50
C ALA A 47 -10.09 -18.13 -16.32
N PRO A 48 -10.09 -17.19 -17.28
CA PRO A 48 -9.50 -15.87 -17.09
C PRO A 48 -10.07 -15.17 -15.84
N MET A 49 -9.20 -14.52 -15.07
CA MET A 49 -9.61 -13.71 -13.92
C MET A 49 -10.47 -12.53 -14.40
N ILE A 50 -11.62 -12.34 -13.76
CA ILE A 50 -12.45 -11.14 -13.89
C ILE A 50 -12.33 -10.42 -12.57
N LEU A 51 -11.89 -9.16 -12.61
CA LEU A 51 -11.75 -8.31 -11.44
C LEU A 51 -12.67 -7.11 -11.58
N ASP A 52 -13.62 -7.00 -10.65
CA ASP A 52 -14.50 -5.85 -10.53
C ASP A 52 -14.05 -4.96 -9.35
N VAL A 53 -14.06 -3.65 -9.59
CA VAL A 53 -13.73 -2.65 -8.56
C VAL A 53 -14.99 -1.87 -8.23
N HIS A 54 -15.38 -1.85 -6.96
CA HIS A 54 -16.59 -1.20 -6.49
C HIS A 54 -16.29 -0.09 -5.49
N LEU A 55 -17.02 1.02 -5.59
CA LEU A 55 -17.04 2.07 -4.58
C LEU A 55 -18.23 1.86 -3.65
N ILE A 56 -17.98 1.89 -2.34
CA ILE A 56 -19.02 1.72 -1.32
C ILE A 56 -19.30 3.06 -0.65
N ASP A 57 -20.57 3.47 -0.58
CA ASP A 57 -21.04 4.68 0.10
C ASP A 57 -21.55 4.39 1.51
N ARG A 58 -20.70 3.78 2.34
CA ARG A 58 -21.02 3.48 3.74
C ARG A 58 -19.93 4.01 4.67
N PRO A 59 -20.20 5.05 5.47
CA PRO A 59 -19.25 5.53 6.46
C PRO A 59 -18.79 4.40 7.39
N GLY A 60 -17.48 4.33 7.64
CA GLY A 60 -16.85 3.27 8.43
C GLY A 60 -16.52 1.99 7.67
N PHE A 61 -16.96 1.87 6.41
CA PHE A 61 -16.36 0.91 5.48
C PHE A 61 -14.93 1.35 5.15
N ASN A 62 -14.01 0.40 4.97
CA ASN A 62 -12.63 0.68 4.56
C ASN A 62 -12.36 0.11 3.16
N ALA A 63 -11.69 -1.03 3.09
CA ALA A 63 -11.47 -1.78 1.87
C ALA A 63 -11.53 -3.28 2.18
N PHE A 64 -11.90 -4.08 1.18
CA PHE A 64 -11.73 -5.53 1.23
C PHE A 64 -11.52 -6.12 -0.16
N ALA A 65 -10.96 -7.32 -0.16
CA ALA A 65 -10.82 -8.19 -1.31
C ALA A 65 -11.57 -9.52 -1.09
N GLY A 66 -12.24 -10.01 -2.13
CA GLY A 66 -13.03 -11.25 -2.05
C GLY A 66 -13.24 -11.92 -3.41
N SER A 67 -13.68 -13.17 -3.38
CA SER A 67 -13.99 -13.97 -4.56
C SER A 67 -15.49 -14.35 -4.55
N PHE A 68 -16.26 -13.87 -5.53
CA PHE A 68 -17.71 -14.08 -5.67
C PHE A 68 -18.04 -14.96 -6.89
N ALA A 69 -19.30 -15.36 -7.08
CA ALA A 69 -19.66 -16.38 -8.09
C ALA A 69 -19.20 -16.06 -9.52
N ASP A 70 -19.18 -14.78 -9.86
CA ASP A 70 -18.99 -14.19 -11.18
C ASP A 70 -17.62 -13.51 -11.35
N ALA A 71 -17.10 -12.89 -10.28
CA ALA A 71 -15.87 -12.12 -10.33
C ALA A 71 -15.07 -12.18 -9.02
N ASP A 72 -13.78 -11.88 -9.10
CA ASP A 72 -13.02 -11.38 -7.97
C ASP A 72 -13.33 -9.90 -7.79
N VAL A 73 -13.39 -9.45 -6.54
CA VAL A 73 -13.87 -8.10 -6.21
C VAL A 73 -12.91 -7.40 -5.27
N ILE A 74 -12.61 -6.14 -5.62
CA ILE A 74 -12.06 -5.15 -4.69
C ILE A 74 -13.16 -4.13 -4.42
N ALA A 75 -13.49 -3.91 -3.16
CA ALA A 75 -14.41 -2.87 -2.76
C ALA A 75 -13.69 -1.87 -1.85
N ILE A 76 -13.80 -0.57 -2.15
CA ILE A 76 -13.20 0.51 -1.35
C ILE A 76 -14.25 1.54 -0.96
N PHE A 77 -14.08 2.18 0.19
CA PHE A 77 -14.93 3.30 0.58
C PHE A 77 -14.74 4.45 -0.40
N ARG A 78 -15.85 5.00 -0.93
CA ARG A 78 -15.83 5.95 -2.04
C ARG A 78 -15.00 7.21 -1.75
N ASP A 79 -14.93 7.64 -0.49
CA ASP A 79 -14.23 8.89 -0.14
C ASP A 79 -12.73 8.67 0.15
N VAL A 80 -12.20 7.45 0.05
CA VAL A 80 -10.76 7.15 0.26
C VAL A 80 -9.86 8.04 -0.62
N PRO A 81 -10.12 8.20 -1.94
CA PRO A 81 -9.31 9.09 -2.77
C PRO A 81 -9.33 10.56 -2.32
N LEU A 82 -10.50 11.07 -1.90
CA LEU A 82 -10.64 12.44 -1.41
C LEU A 82 -9.93 12.64 -0.07
N LEU A 83 -10.02 11.65 0.83
CA LEU A 83 -9.33 11.65 2.10
C LEU A 83 -7.81 11.68 1.90
N LEU A 84 -7.30 10.82 1.02
CA LEU A 84 -5.89 10.77 0.66
C LEU A 84 -5.42 12.10 0.05
N LEU A 85 -6.23 12.71 -0.82
CA LEU A 85 -5.92 14.03 -1.38
C LEU A 85 -5.88 15.12 -0.32
N LYS A 86 -6.81 15.12 0.63
CA LYS A 86 -6.80 16.05 1.77
C LYS A 86 -5.52 15.92 2.59
N ILE A 87 -5.14 14.70 2.94
CA ILE A 87 -3.92 14.44 3.72
C ILE A 87 -2.68 14.86 2.93
N ALA A 88 -2.59 14.49 1.64
CA ALA A 88 -1.48 14.88 0.79
C ALA A 88 -1.36 16.41 0.69
N ARG A 89 -2.48 17.13 0.49
CA ARG A 89 -2.49 18.59 0.47
C ARG A 89 -2.05 19.19 1.79
N SER A 90 -2.55 18.69 2.93
CA SER A 90 -2.10 19.11 4.26
C SER A 90 -0.60 18.94 4.42
N MET A 91 -0.07 17.76 4.11
CA MET A 91 1.35 17.47 4.26
C MET A 91 2.22 18.34 3.35
N VAL A 92 1.83 18.45 2.08
CA VAL A 92 2.57 19.24 1.08
C VAL A 92 2.46 20.74 1.36
N SER A 93 1.41 21.24 2.00
CA SER A 93 1.26 22.66 2.34
C SER A 93 2.36 23.20 3.28
N HIS A 94 3.00 22.32 4.07
CA HIS A 94 4.09 22.72 4.97
C HIS A 94 5.39 23.10 4.24
N GLY A 95 5.53 22.79 2.95
CA GLY A 95 6.74 23.11 2.17
C GLY A 95 7.98 22.28 2.51
N ILE A 96 7.84 21.22 3.31
CA ILE A 96 8.94 20.35 3.74
C ILE A 96 9.19 19.24 2.73
N ILE A 97 8.13 18.51 2.35
CA ILE A 97 8.19 17.44 1.36
C ILE A 97 8.64 18.03 0.02
N LEU A 98 9.79 17.60 -0.49
CA LEU A 98 10.39 18.06 -1.76
C LEU A 98 10.30 19.58 -1.92
N SER A 99 10.97 20.30 -1.01
CA SER A 99 10.86 21.76 -0.87
C SER A 99 11.25 22.56 -2.12
N HIS A 100 12.00 21.95 -3.06
CA HIS A 100 12.34 22.53 -4.36
C HIS A 100 11.17 22.52 -5.35
N ILE A 101 10.18 21.64 -5.18
CA ILE A 101 8.97 21.60 -6.02
C ILE A 101 7.99 22.64 -5.49
N ARG A 102 8.21 23.91 -5.86
CA ARG A 102 7.34 25.04 -5.54
C ARG A 102 7.49 26.20 -6.53
N THR A 103 6.55 27.13 -6.47
CA THR A 103 6.58 28.42 -7.17
C THR A 103 7.08 29.49 -6.20
N GLU A 104 8.22 30.11 -6.49
CA GLU A 104 8.89 31.03 -5.55
C GLU A 104 8.04 32.22 -5.10
N SER A 105 7.12 32.67 -5.95
CA SER A 105 6.24 33.81 -5.68
C SER A 105 5.03 33.47 -4.80
N VAL A 106 4.78 32.20 -4.49
CA VAL A 106 3.61 31.77 -3.72
C VAL A 106 3.98 31.55 -2.27
N LYS A 107 3.32 32.27 -1.36
CA LYS A 107 3.43 32.05 0.07
C LYS A 107 2.66 30.77 0.42
N LEU A 108 3.32 29.84 1.11
CA LEU A 108 2.68 28.62 1.59
C LEU A 108 1.88 28.91 2.86
N GLU A 109 0.67 28.35 2.92
CA GLU A 109 -0.20 28.41 4.09
C GLU A 109 -0.46 26.97 4.57
N PRO A 110 0.16 26.56 5.69
CA PRO A 110 -0.02 25.22 6.22
C PRO A 110 -1.48 24.94 6.57
N PHE A 111 -1.97 23.80 6.11
CA PHE A 111 -3.31 23.31 6.43
C PHE A 111 -3.22 22.17 7.45
N ALA A 112 -3.54 22.49 8.71
CA ALA A 112 -3.65 21.49 9.75
C ALA A 112 -4.98 20.74 9.66
N VAL A 113 -4.93 19.45 9.93
CA VAL A 113 -6.12 18.63 9.99
C VAL A 113 -6.60 18.58 11.44
N PRO A 114 -7.84 19.02 11.74
CA PRO A 114 -8.32 19.06 13.12
C PRO A 114 -8.50 17.64 13.69
N GLY A 115 -8.16 17.49 14.97
CA GLY A 115 -8.46 16.28 15.74
C GLY A 115 -7.49 15.11 15.55
N ARG A 116 -7.91 13.95 16.09
CA ARG A 116 -7.22 12.66 15.93
C ARG A 116 -7.56 12.03 14.59
N TYR A 117 -6.74 11.08 14.14
CA TYR A 117 -7.04 10.32 12.93
C TYR A 117 -8.41 9.59 12.95
N ALA A 118 -8.75 8.93 14.06
CA ALA A 118 -10.07 8.29 14.19
C ALA A 118 -11.21 9.31 14.13
N GLU A 119 -10.96 10.53 14.61
CA GLU A 119 -11.88 11.67 14.45
C GLU A 119 -11.89 12.14 12.99
N LEU A 120 -10.77 12.06 12.25
CA LEU A 120 -10.72 12.38 10.83
C LEU A 120 -11.64 11.49 10.00
N LEU A 121 -11.54 10.17 10.19
CA LEU A 121 -12.36 9.21 9.45
C LEU A 121 -13.86 9.37 9.74
N SER A 122 -14.21 9.86 10.93
CA SER A 122 -15.61 9.98 11.38
C SER A 122 -16.21 11.39 11.23
N SER A 123 -15.39 12.44 11.12
CA SER A 123 -15.85 13.84 11.15
C SER A 123 -15.67 14.59 9.83
N VAL A 124 -14.91 14.06 8.88
CA VAL A 124 -14.61 14.80 7.66
C VAL A 124 -15.78 14.75 6.70
N ARG A 125 -16.36 15.92 6.44
CA ARG A 125 -17.01 16.19 5.15
C ARG A 125 -15.89 16.26 4.11
N VAL A 126 -15.62 15.12 3.45
CA VAL A 126 -14.48 14.95 2.52
C VAL A 126 -14.61 15.84 1.28
N TRP A 127 -15.75 16.52 1.15
CA TRP A 127 -16.12 17.45 0.10
C TRP A 127 -15.49 18.85 0.21
N GLU A 128 -14.97 19.26 1.38
CA GLU A 128 -14.39 20.61 1.58
C GLU A 128 -12.85 20.60 1.52
N VAL A 129 -12.26 20.04 0.46
CA VAL A 129 -10.79 20.07 0.28
C VAL A 129 -10.41 21.23 -0.64
N GLN A 130 -9.98 22.35 -0.06
CA GLN A 130 -9.45 23.46 -0.85
C GLN A 130 -8.15 23.04 -1.56
N ALA A 131 -8.00 23.42 -2.82
CA ALA A 131 -6.76 23.24 -3.57
C ALA A 131 -5.64 24.13 -3.01
N LEU A 132 -4.40 23.67 -3.10
CA LEU A 132 -3.25 24.47 -2.72
C LEU A 132 -3.05 25.63 -3.70
N ALA A 133 -2.72 26.82 -3.16
CA ALA A 133 -2.50 28.02 -3.96
C ALA A 133 -1.31 27.91 -4.93
N ASP A 134 -0.29 27.10 -4.58
CA ASP A 134 0.85 26.83 -5.44
C ASP A 134 0.53 25.65 -6.38
N PRO A 135 0.41 25.85 -7.70
CA PRO A 135 0.02 24.81 -8.64
C PRO A 135 1.00 23.62 -8.68
N LYS A 136 2.30 23.85 -8.41
CA LYS A 136 3.28 22.75 -8.36
C LYS A 136 3.10 21.89 -7.11
N ARG A 137 2.73 22.52 -5.99
CA ARG A 137 2.41 21.81 -4.74
C ARG A 137 1.10 21.06 -4.87
N GLU A 138 0.09 21.66 -5.51
CA GLU A 138 -1.19 21.02 -5.78
C GLU A 138 -1.00 19.76 -6.65
N ASP A 139 -0.24 19.87 -7.73
CA ASP A 139 0.12 18.74 -8.59
C ASP A 139 0.88 17.65 -7.80
N LEU A 140 1.86 18.02 -6.99
CA LEU A 140 2.56 17.09 -6.10
C LEU A 140 1.62 16.34 -5.13
N ALA A 141 0.67 17.06 -4.53
CA ALA A 141 -0.32 16.47 -3.62
C ALA A 141 -1.22 15.45 -4.34
N LYS A 142 -1.70 15.78 -5.56
CA LYS A 142 -2.48 14.86 -6.39
C LYS A 142 -1.70 13.58 -6.72
N LYS A 143 -0.40 13.69 -7.01
CA LYS A 143 0.47 12.53 -7.30
C LYS A 143 0.64 11.62 -6.10
N ILE A 144 0.88 12.19 -4.92
CA ILE A 144 0.96 11.43 -3.67
C ILE A 144 -0.37 10.70 -3.39
N ALA A 145 -1.49 11.40 -3.54
CA ALA A 145 -2.82 10.82 -3.32
C ALA A 145 -3.13 9.69 -4.31
N ALA A 146 -2.86 9.88 -5.59
CA ALA A 146 -3.06 8.85 -6.61
C ALA A 146 -2.21 7.60 -6.34
N LEU A 147 -0.92 7.76 -6.02
CA LEU A 147 -0.03 6.64 -5.69
C LEU A 147 -0.41 5.94 -4.38
N ALA A 148 -0.96 6.67 -3.41
CA ALA A 148 -1.50 6.09 -2.19
C ALA A 148 -2.77 5.26 -2.46
N CYS A 149 -3.65 5.73 -3.36
CA CYS A 149 -4.79 4.94 -3.81
C CYS A 149 -4.34 3.68 -4.56
N LEU A 150 -3.32 3.81 -5.42
CA LEU A 150 -2.72 2.66 -6.12
C LEU A 150 -2.13 1.64 -5.16
N PHE A 151 -1.56 2.10 -4.02
CA PHE A 151 -1.10 1.20 -2.96
C PHE A 151 -2.27 0.40 -2.37
N ILE A 152 -3.37 1.06 -1.98
CA ILE A 152 -4.53 0.39 -1.38
C ILE A 152 -5.13 -0.62 -2.36
N LEU A 153 -5.43 -0.21 -3.59
CA LEU A 153 -5.95 -1.11 -4.61
C LEU A 153 -4.98 -2.25 -4.92
N GLY A 154 -3.68 -1.95 -4.97
CA GLY A 154 -2.63 -2.95 -5.18
C GLY A 154 -2.52 -3.97 -4.04
N HIS A 155 -2.74 -3.53 -2.81
CA HIS A 155 -2.74 -4.38 -1.62
C HIS A 155 -3.94 -5.34 -1.67
N GLU A 156 -5.15 -4.83 -1.90
CA GLU A 156 -6.35 -5.66 -2.04
C GLU A 156 -6.24 -6.61 -3.24
N PHE A 157 -5.70 -6.12 -4.35
CA PHE A 157 -5.41 -6.95 -5.52
C PHE A 157 -4.42 -8.06 -5.19
N ALA A 158 -3.39 -7.80 -4.39
CA ALA A 158 -2.43 -8.83 -4.00
C ALA A 158 -3.11 -9.96 -3.20
N HIS A 159 -4.11 -9.67 -2.36
CA HIS A 159 -4.87 -10.72 -1.69
C HIS A 159 -5.60 -11.67 -2.65
N ILE A 160 -6.08 -11.16 -3.78
CA ILE A 160 -6.70 -11.96 -4.84
C ILE A 160 -5.61 -12.66 -5.65
N TYR A 161 -4.73 -11.87 -6.28
CA TYR A 161 -3.74 -12.31 -7.25
C TYR A 161 -2.75 -13.33 -6.68
N ASN A 162 -2.41 -13.21 -5.38
CA ASN A 162 -1.51 -14.13 -4.70
C ASN A 162 -2.24 -15.32 -4.07
N GLY A 163 -3.56 -15.45 -4.25
CA GLY A 163 -4.34 -16.56 -3.71
C GLY A 163 -4.51 -16.52 -2.19
N HIS A 164 -4.35 -15.35 -1.55
CA HIS A 164 -4.51 -15.21 -0.10
C HIS A 164 -5.96 -15.44 0.31
N ALA A 165 -6.92 -14.91 -0.46
CA ALA A 165 -8.34 -15.12 -0.21
C ALA A 165 -8.70 -16.62 -0.25
N ASP A 166 -8.26 -17.36 -1.28
CA ASP A 166 -8.54 -18.80 -1.40
C ASP A 166 -7.87 -19.59 -0.28
N TYR A 167 -6.65 -19.20 0.11
CA TYR A 167 -5.95 -19.81 1.23
C TYR A 167 -6.72 -19.63 2.54
N LEU A 168 -7.19 -18.40 2.82
CA LEU A 168 -7.94 -18.08 4.03
C LEU A 168 -9.31 -18.77 4.04
N GLU A 169 -9.99 -18.87 2.90
CA GLU A 169 -11.25 -19.63 2.79
C GLU A 169 -11.01 -21.11 3.11
N LYS A 170 -10.02 -21.72 2.47
CA LYS A 170 -9.71 -23.14 2.62
C LYS A 170 -9.27 -23.52 4.04
N HIS A 171 -8.46 -22.67 4.68
CA HIS A 171 -7.81 -23.00 5.96
C HIS A 171 -8.53 -22.43 7.18
N LEU A 172 -9.21 -21.28 7.04
CA LEU A 172 -9.88 -20.58 8.14
C LEU A 172 -11.39 -20.39 7.93
N GLY A 173 -11.93 -20.76 6.76
CA GLY A 173 -13.34 -20.53 6.43
C GLY A 173 -13.69 -19.06 6.20
N LEU A 174 -12.70 -18.22 5.89
CA LEU A 174 -12.88 -16.78 5.67
C LEU A 174 -12.97 -16.49 4.18
N THR A 175 -14.15 -16.08 3.71
CA THR A 175 -14.39 -15.75 2.29
C THR A 175 -13.94 -14.35 1.89
N LEU A 176 -13.69 -13.48 2.86
CA LEU A 176 -13.30 -12.08 2.67
C LEU A 176 -12.04 -11.75 3.45
N VAL A 177 -11.15 -10.97 2.83
CA VAL A 177 -10.01 -10.35 3.50
C VAL A 177 -10.34 -8.87 3.65
N ALA A 178 -10.66 -8.46 4.88
CA ALA A 178 -10.96 -7.06 5.20
C ALA A 178 -9.81 -6.44 6.00
N GLU A 179 -9.35 -5.26 5.60
CA GLU A 179 -8.26 -4.52 6.26
C GLU A 179 -8.71 -3.87 7.58
N VAL A 180 -9.99 -3.49 7.72
CA VAL A 180 -10.58 -2.99 8.98
C VAL A 180 -12.09 -3.23 8.95
N GLN A 181 -12.63 -3.93 9.96
CA GLN A 181 -14.08 -4.04 10.16
C GLN A 181 -14.51 -3.29 11.42
N GLY A 182 -15.45 -2.34 11.25
CA GLY A 182 -16.26 -1.77 12.33
C GLY A 182 -17.35 -2.73 12.85
N GLU A 183 -17.60 -3.86 12.18
CA GLU A 183 -18.55 -4.89 12.60
C GLU A 183 -17.87 -6.26 12.61
N SER A 184 -17.61 -6.73 13.82
CA SER A 184 -16.87 -7.92 14.21
C SER A 184 -17.40 -9.23 13.61
N LEU A 185 -16.79 -9.72 12.53
CA LEU A 185 -16.56 -11.16 12.43
C LEU A 185 -15.24 -11.46 13.17
N PRO A 186 -15.24 -12.28 14.24
CA PRO A 186 -14.01 -12.65 14.94
C PRO A 186 -13.14 -13.50 14.01
N SER A 187 -12.33 -12.85 13.19
CA SER A 187 -11.24 -13.53 12.50
C SER A 187 -10.18 -13.87 13.54
N PRO A 188 -9.71 -15.13 13.61
CA PRO A 188 -8.61 -15.48 14.49
C PRO A 188 -7.37 -14.68 14.08
N ALA A 189 -6.77 -14.00 15.06
CA ALA A 189 -5.47 -13.39 14.91
C ALA A 189 -4.41 -14.49 14.78
N THR A 190 -3.75 -14.57 13.62
CA THR A 190 -2.78 -15.63 13.32
C THR A 190 -1.55 -15.03 12.64
N TYR A 191 -0.39 -15.67 12.83
CA TYR A 191 0.82 -15.21 12.16
C TYR A 191 0.77 -15.48 10.65
N GLU A 192 -0.04 -16.44 10.21
CA GLU A 192 -0.37 -16.70 8.81
C GLU A 192 -0.99 -15.46 8.20
N ARG A 193 -2.04 -14.89 8.81
CA ARG A 193 -2.65 -13.63 8.34
C ARG A 193 -1.63 -12.50 8.27
N GLU A 194 -0.88 -12.25 9.34
CA GLU A 194 0.15 -11.20 9.31
C GLU A 194 1.17 -11.39 8.18
N THR A 195 1.51 -12.64 7.85
CA THR A 195 2.43 -12.96 6.75
C THR A 195 1.81 -12.67 5.39
N LEU A 196 0.53 -12.99 5.18
CA LEU A 196 -0.19 -12.68 3.93
C LEU A 196 -0.34 -11.17 3.72
N GLU A 197 -0.60 -10.43 4.79
CA GLU A 197 -0.69 -8.95 4.78
C GLU A 197 0.68 -8.32 4.47
N TRP A 198 1.76 -8.89 5.00
CA TRP A 198 3.13 -8.46 4.67
C TRP A 198 3.50 -8.72 3.21
N ASP A 199 3.06 -9.84 2.63
CA ASP A 199 3.23 -10.12 1.20
C ASP A 199 2.38 -9.19 0.31
N ALA A 200 1.16 -8.88 0.73
CA ALA A 200 0.29 -7.92 0.05
C ALA A 200 0.90 -6.51 0.02
N ASP A 201 1.41 -6.03 1.17
CA ASP A 201 2.16 -4.78 1.26
C ASP A 201 3.37 -4.76 0.33
N SER A 202 4.15 -5.83 0.33
CA SER A 202 5.36 -5.94 -0.50
C SER A 202 5.04 -5.88 -1.99
N THR A 203 3.98 -6.57 -2.41
CA THR A 203 3.47 -6.57 -3.78
C THR A 203 3.03 -5.17 -4.20
N ALA A 204 2.20 -4.51 -3.37
CA ALA A 204 1.71 -3.16 -3.64
C ALA A 204 2.84 -2.12 -3.68
N SER A 205 3.79 -2.20 -2.73
CA SER A 205 4.96 -1.33 -2.64
C SER A 205 5.83 -1.38 -3.89
N GLU A 206 6.10 -2.58 -4.43
CA GLU A 206 6.86 -2.74 -5.66
C GLU A 206 6.17 -2.06 -6.85
N GLN A 207 4.85 -2.24 -7.00
CA GLN A 207 4.11 -1.67 -8.13
C GLN A 207 3.99 -0.16 -8.05
N VAL A 208 3.75 0.40 -6.86
CA VAL A 208 3.76 1.85 -6.64
C VAL A 208 5.14 2.43 -6.99
N LEU A 209 6.22 1.75 -6.61
CA LEU A 209 7.56 2.18 -6.94
C LEU A 209 7.83 2.12 -8.45
N ALA A 210 7.44 1.04 -9.13
CA ALA A 210 7.54 0.92 -10.59
C ALA A 210 6.75 2.05 -11.30
N CYS A 211 5.56 2.36 -10.79
CA CYS A 211 4.69 3.42 -11.31
C CYS A 211 5.31 4.81 -11.15
N ALA A 212 5.69 5.16 -9.92
CA ALA A 212 6.28 6.46 -9.62
C ALA A 212 7.56 6.68 -10.43
N THR A 213 8.42 5.67 -10.51
CA THR A 213 9.69 5.77 -11.23
C THR A 213 9.56 5.66 -12.74
N ARG A 214 8.41 5.20 -13.29
CA ARG A 214 8.27 4.80 -14.70
C ARG A 214 9.38 3.82 -15.11
N ALA A 215 9.63 2.84 -14.26
CA ALA A 215 10.66 1.83 -14.50
C ALA A 215 10.41 1.12 -15.84
N ASP A 216 11.39 1.17 -16.74
CA ASP A 216 11.37 0.37 -17.95
C ASP A 216 11.74 -1.07 -17.58
N LYS A 217 10.78 -1.99 -17.76
CA LYS A 217 10.88 -3.38 -17.36
C LYS A 217 11.34 -4.23 -18.53
N ARG A 218 12.45 -4.94 -18.36
CA ARG A 218 12.95 -5.94 -19.32
C ARG A 218 13.19 -7.27 -18.63
N VAL A 219 12.93 -8.38 -19.32
CA VAL A 219 13.19 -9.72 -18.78
C VAL A 219 14.61 -10.17 -19.13
N VAL A 220 15.43 -10.43 -18.12
CA VAL A 220 16.79 -10.98 -18.29
C VAL A 220 16.90 -12.24 -17.44
N GLY A 221 17.19 -13.39 -18.07
CA GLY A 221 17.27 -14.67 -17.36
C GLY A 221 15.98 -15.05 -16.63
N GLY A 222 14.83 -14.72 -17.21
CA GLY A 222 13.50 -14.98 -16.63
C GLY A 222 13.11 -14.07 -15.48
N ARG A 223 13.78 -12.92 -15.28
CA ARG A 223 13.45 -11.95 -14.22
C ARG A 223 13.38 -10.52 -14.73
N ASP A 224 12.48 -9.72 -14.16
CA ASP A 224 12.40 -8.30 -14.50
C ASP A 224 13.58 -7.52 -13.93
N VAL A 225 14.24 -6.80 -14.82
CA VAL A 225 15.25 -5.78 -14.57
C VAL A 225 14.65 -4.43 -14.88
N TRP A 226 14.95 -3.45 -14.04
CA TRP A 226 14.46 -2.08 -14.19
C TRP A 226 15.56 -1.15 -14.65
N THR A 227 15.23 -0.33 -15.64
CA THR A 227 15.98 0.89 -15.94
C THR A 227 15.17 2.07 -15.44
N LEU A 228 15.74 2.85 -14.52
CA LEU A 228 15.07 4.03 -13.97
C LEU A 228 15.46 5.26 -14.80
N PRO A 229 14.49 5.98 -15.38
CA PRO A 229 14.79 7.23 -16.07
C PRO A 229 15.32 8.27 -15.08
N GLU A 230 16.25 9.12 -15.51
CA GLU A 230 16.79 10.20 -14.67
C GLU A 230 15.71 11.23 -14.29
N ASN A 231 14.75 11.46 -15.19
CA ASN A 231 13.61 12.35 -15.00
C ASN A 231 12.34 11.70 -15.54
N ASN A 232 11.21 12.01 -14.92
CA ASN A 232 9.90 11.57 -15.37
C ASN A 232 8.81 12.63 -15.04
N TRP A 233 7.54 12.22 -15.12
CA TRP A 233 6.37 13.06 -14.88
C TRP A 233 6.25 13.62 -13.45
N ILE A 234 6.98 13.07 -12.48
CA ILE A 234 7.08 13.56 -11.10
C ILE A 234 8.21 14.61 -10.97
N GLY A 235 9.37 14.34 -11.56
CA GLY A 235 10.59 15.11 -11.34
C GLY A 235 11.82 14.25 -11.61
N THR A 236 12.84 14.39 -10.77
CA THR A 236 14.03 13.53 -10.85
C THR A 236 13.71 12.09 -10.40
N ARG A 237 14.59 11.14 -10.72
CA ARG A 237 14.53 9.76 -10.22
C ARG A 237 14.37 9.72 -8.69
N ASP A 238 15.11 10.55 -7.98
CA ASP A 238 15.10 10.57 -6.52
C ASP A 238 13.79 11.19 -5.99
N ASP A 239 13.22 12.20 -6.67
CA ASP A 239 11.89 12.73 -6.36
C ASP A 239 10.80 11.64 -6.51
N ALA A 240 10.90 10.83 -7.57
CA ALA A 240 9.97 9.72 -7.81
C ALA A 240 10.04 8.63 -6.71
N ILE A 241 11.26 8.22 -6.32
CA ILE A 241 11.46 7.28 -5.20
C ILE A 241 10.90 7.88 -3.90
N HIS A 242 11.17 9.16 -3.65
CA HIS A 242 10.72 9.88 -2.47
C HIS A 242 9.18 9.90 -2.37
N ILE A 243 8.50 10.25 -3.46
CA ILE A 243 7.03 10.29 -3.50
C ILE A 243 6.43 8.89 -3.40
N ALA A 244 7.02 7.88 -4.02
CA ALA A 244 6.58 6.50 -3.85
C ALA A 244 6.57 6.10 -2.37
N LEU A 245 7.65 6.40 -1.66
CA LEU A 245 7.77 6.08 -0.24
C LEU A 245 6.77 6.86 0.61
N ILE A 246 6.64 8.18 0.38
CA ILE A 246 5.66 9.00 1.13
C ILE A 246 4.24 8.50 0.92
N SER A 247 3.86 8.17 -0.31
CA SER A 247 2.51 7.70 -0.63
C SER A 247 2.16 6.41 0.13
N GLN A 248 3.11 5.48 0.23
CA GLN A 248 2.96 4.24 0.99
C GLN A 248 2.91 4.50 2.51
N MET A 249 3.74 5.41 3.01
CA MET A 249 3.73 5.79 4.43
C MET A 249 2.44 6.51 4.85
N VAL A 250 1.81 7.27 3.95
CA VAL A 250 0.46 7.84 4.18
C VAL A 250 -0.54 6.71 4.44
N CYS A 251 -0.50 5.63 3.63
CA CYS A 251 -1.35 4.46 3.86
C CYS A 251 -0.98 3.72 5.16
N GLY A 252 0.31 3.51 5.43
CA GLY A 252 0.77 2.90 6.69
C GLY A 252 0.36 3.70 7.94
N PHE A 253 0.18 5.02 7.82
CA PHE A 253 -0.33 5.86 8.90
C PHE A 253 -1.81 5.61 9.20
N PHE A 254 -2.62 5.21 8.22
CA PHE A 254 -4.02 4.82 8.45
C PHE A 254 -4.14 3.67 9.45
N ALA A 255 -3.20 2.73 9.42
CA ALA A 255 -3.14 1.62 10.35
C ALA A 255 -2.64 2.01 11.76
N LEU A 256 -2.08 3.20 11.97
CA LEU A 256 -1.62 3.66 13.30
C LEU A 256 -2.74 4.23 14.18
N GLY A 257 -3.83 4.69 13.58
CA GLY A 257 -4.92 5.33 14.31
C GLY A 257 -6.03 4.39 14.78
N ALA A 258 -6.05 3.14 14.31
CA ALA A 258 -6.85 2.07 14.87
C ALA A 258 -6.10 1.49 16.09
N ASP A 259 -6.59 1.78 17.30
CA ASP A 259 -6.15 1.25 18.61
C ASP A 259 -4.71 0.72 18.65
N ASN A 260 -3.73 1.60 18.89
CA ASN A 260 -2.29 1.30 18.90
C ASN A 260 -1.94 0.20 19.95
N PRO A 261 -1.92 -1.09 19.59
CA PRO A 261 -1.73 -2.17 20.56
C PRO A 261 -0.24 -2.29 20.82
N ASP A 262 0.17 -2.52 22.07
CA ASP A 262 1.57 -2.51 22.52
C ASP A 262 2.52 -3.13 21.47
N ILE A 263 3.41 -2.33 20.88
CA ILE A 263 4.33 -2.77 19.82
C ILE A 263 5.25 -3.92 20.24
N LEU A 264 5.43 -4.10 21.55
CA LEU A 264 6.25 -5.16 22.12
C LEU A 264 5.45 -6.44 22.39
N ASP A 265 4.12 -6.42 22.26
CA ASP A 265 3.29 -7.60 22.44
C ASP A 265 3.61 -8.66 21.36
N PRO A 266 4.08 -9.85 21.77
CA PRO A 266 4.40 -10.91 20.84
C PRO A 266 3.15 -11.60 20.28
N ALA A 267 1.94 -11.37 20.79
CA ALA A 267 0.74 -12.04 20.29
C ALA A 267 0.53 -11.81 18.77
N PRO A 268 -0.01 -12.80 18.04
CA PRO A 268 -0.44 -12.58 16.67
C PRO A 268 -1.62 -11.60 16.65
N ARG A 269 -1.76 -10.92 15.52
CA ARG A 269 -2.81 -9.92 15.25
C ARG A 269 -3.50 -10.25 13.95
N THR A 270 -4.64 -9.59 13.73
CA THR A 270 -5.35 -9.62 12.45
C THR A 270 -4.49 -8.99 11.33
N HIS A 271 -3.78 -7.91 11.68
CA HIS A 271 -2.86 -7.19 10.80
C HIS A 271 -1.53 -6.95 11.52
N PRO A 272 -0.40 -6.95 10.80
CA PRO A 272 0.88 -6.55 11.37
C PRO A 272 0.79 -5.15 12.00
N HIS A 273 1.55 -4.92 13.08
CA HIS A 273 1.61 -3.60 13.69
C HIS A 273 2.03 -2.56 12.62
N ALA A 274 1.30 -1.44 12.51
CA ALA A 274 1.51 -0.43 11.47
C ALA A 274 2.96 0.09 11.37
N ARG A 275 3.61 0.38 12.51
CA ARG A 275 5.07 0.66 12.55
C ARG A 275 5.93 -0.44 11.92
N PHE A 276 5.64 -1.72 12.15
CA PHE A 276 6.37 -2.81 11.50
C PHE A 276 6.09 -2.86 10.00
N ARG A 277 4.84 -2.64 9.55
CA ARG A 277 4.51 -2.51 8.12
C ARG A 277 5.34 -1.40 7.50
N MET A 278 5.30 -0.20 8.06
CA MET A 278 5.99 0.99 7.54
C MET A 278 7.51 0.81 7.48
N MET A 279 8.12 0.27 8.53
CA MET A 279 9.56 -0.08 8.52
C MET A 279 9.89 -1.15 7.49
N SER A 280 8.99 -2.11 7.26
CA SER A 280 9.20 -3.17 6.27
C SER A 280 9.03 -2.68 4.84
N MET A 281 8.13 -1.73 4.58
CA MET A 281 8.04 -1.06 3.28
C MET A 281 9.34 -0.32 2.93
N ILE A 282 9.98 0.33 3.92
CA ILE A 282 11.27 1.01 3.73
C ILE A 282 12.36 0.03 3.32
N ASP A 283 12.51 -1.06 4.08
CA ASP A 283 13.50 -2.10 3.78
C ASP A 283 13.21 -2.76 2.43
N MET A 284 11.93 -3.04 2.15
CA MET A 284 11.47 -3.62 0.89
C MET A 284 11.79 -2.71 -0.30
N MET A 285 11.59 -1.40 -0.17
CA MET A 285 11.89 -0.45 -1.25
C MET A 285 13.37 -0.40 -1.58
N ALA A 286 14.24 -0.34 -0.57
CA ALA A 286 15.69 -0.43 -0.77
C ALA A 286 16.06 -1.75 -1.46
N HIS A 287 15.46 -2.84 -0.99
CA HIS A 287 15.69 -4.18 -1.52
C HIS A 287 15.25 -4.31 -2.99
N VAL A 288 14.03 -3.90 -3.32
CA VAL A 288 13.48 -3.93 -4.69
C VAL A 288 14.33 -3.08 -5.62
N LEU A 289 14.71 -1.86 -5.22
CA LEU A 289 15.57 -1.01 -6.05
C LEU A 289 16.91 -1.69 -6.31
N SER A 290 17.54 -2.23 -5.28
CA SER A 290 18.82 -2.95 -5.40
C SER A 290 18.69 -4.17 -6.31
N TYR A 291 17.68 -5.00 -6.06
CA TYR A 291 17.42 -6.23 -6.78
C TYR A 291 17.10 -5.98 -8.26
N ARG A 292 16.23 -5.02 -8.55
CA ARG A 292 15.76 -4.73 -9.92
C ARG A 292 16.75 -3.92 -10.75
N THR A 293 17.54 -3.04 -10.14
CA THR A 293 18.48 -2.16 -10.87
C THR A 293 19.93 -2.65 -10.86
N GLY A 294 20.27 -3.57 -9.94
CA GLY A 294 21.64 -4.04 -9.74
C GLY A 294 22.54 -3.08 -8.97
N GLN A 295 22.02 -1.95 -8.51
CA GLN A 295 22.75 -1.03 -7.64
C GLN A 295 22.75 -1.57 -6.20
N PRO A 296 23.76 -1.28 -5.36
CA PRO A 296 23.73 -1.71 -3.97
C PRO A 296 22.68 -0.90 -3.17
N GLU A 297 22.06 -1.50 -2.15
CA GLU A 297 21.03 -0.83 -1.32
C GLU A 297 21.50 0.51 -0.74
N ILE A 298 22.79 0.62 -0.40
CA ILE A 298 23.42 1.84 0.12
C ILE A 298 23.29 3.05 -0.83
N ALA A 299 23.14 2.81 -2.14
CA ALA A 299 22.93 3.87 -3.11
C ALA A 299 21.57 4.59 -2.93
N PHE A 300 20.58 3.91 -2.34
CA PHE A 300 19.24 4.43 -2.13
C PHE A 300 18.99 4.95 -0.70
N VAL A 301 19.88 4.65 0.24
CA VAL A 301 19.77 5.10 1.64
C VAL A 301 19.61 6.63 1.77
N PRO A 302 20.32 7.50 1.02
CA PRO A 302 20.15 8.95 1.14
C PRO A 302 18.73 9.43 0.79
N VAL A 303 18.15 8.95 -0.32
CA VAL A 303 16.81 9.35 -0.76
C VAL A 303 15.73 8.81 0.18
N ILE A 304 15.85 7.54 0.61
CA ILE A 304 14.94 6.91 1.56
C ILE A 304 14.96 7.62 2.92
N SER A 305 16.15 7.88 3.46
CA SER A 305 16.31 8.58 4.75
C SER A 305 15.76 10.00 4.70
N SER A 306 15.98 10.70 3.58
CA SER A 306 15.42 12.04 3.35
C SER A 306 13.90 12.02 3.35
N ALA A 307 13.29 11.08 2.62
CA ALA A 307 11.84 10.91 2.56
C ALA A 307 11.21 10.58 3.92
N MET A 308 11.81 9.64 4.67
CA MET A 308 11.37 9.32 6.03
C MET A 308 11.41 10.53 6.97
N LYS A 309 12.50 11.30 6.92
CA LYS A 309 12.66 12.49 7.76
C LYS A 309 11.62 13.55 7.41
N GLN A 310 11.40 13.81 6.12
CA GLN A 310 10.42 14.79 5.67
C GLN A 310 8.99 14.35 6.00
N PHE A 311 8.66 13.07 5.82
CA PHE A 311 7.38 12.50 6.17
C PHE A 311 7.09 12.64 7.67
N THR A 312 7.97 12.16 8.54
CA THR A 312 7.76 12.21 10.00
C THR A 312 7.64 13.63 10.52
N THR A 313 8.50 14.54 10.05
CA THR A 313 8.43 15.97 10.41
C THR A 313 7.10 16.59 9.98
N THR A 314 6.63 16.28 8.77
CA THR A 314 5.39 16.83 8.23
C THR A 314 4.17 16.23 8.93
N LEU A 315 4.21 14.94 9.23
CA LEU A 315 3.15 14.24 9.96
C LEU A 315 2.91 14.87 11.34
N ASP A 316 3.98 15.15 12.09
CA ASP A 316 3.93 15.82 13.40
C ASP A 316 3.36 17.24 13.34
N LEU A 317 3.52 17.92 12.19
CA LEU A 317 2.99 19.27 11.98
C LEU A 317 1.53 19.25 11.48
N THR A 318 1.16 18.24 10.69
CA THR A 318 -0.17 18.09 10.10
C THR A 318 -1.18 17.56 11.11
N PHE A 319 -0.79 16.53 11.86
CA PHE A 319 -1.62 15.88 12.87
C PHE A 319 -1.04 16.23 14.24
N GLN A 320 -1.88 16.60 15.21
CA GLN A 320 -1.45 16.82 16.59
C GLN A 320 -1.11 15.48 17.27
N VAL A 321 -0.13 14.74 16.75
CA VAL A 321 0.22 13.41 17.21
C VAL A 321 0.57 13.49 18.69
N ARG A 322 -0.12 12.67 19.49
CA ARG A 322 0.07 12.56 20.94
C ARG A 322 1.54 12.35 21.27
N LYS A 323 2.15 13.31 21.99
CA LYS A 323 3.49 13.20 22.57
C LYS A 323 3.47 12.61 24.00
N ASP A 324 2.30 12.25 24.50
CA ASP A 324 2.08 11.82 25.89
C ASP A 324 2.46 10.34 26.14
N HIS A 325 2.69 9.54 25.10
CA HIS A 325 3.29 8.22 25.24
C HIS A 325 4.81 8.31 25.18
N ALA A 326 5.48 7.79 26.21
CA ALA A 326 6.93 7.57 26.16
C ALA A 326 7.26 6.80 24.88
N ALA A 327 8.20 7.31 24.09
CA ALA A 327 8.66 6.58 22.92
C ALA A 327 9.16 5.20 23.38
N PRO A 328 8.69 4.10 22.79
CA PRO A 328 9.18 2.78 23.16
C PRO A 328 10.68 2.72 22.89
N ASP A 329 11.38 1.92 23.70
CA ASP A 329 12.81 1.72 23.55
C ASP A 329 13.15 1.24 22.13
N LYS A 330 14.08 1.95 21.48
CA LYS A 330 14.38 1.71 20.05
C LYS A 330 14.97 0.32 19.83
N GLU A 331 15.78 -0.17 20.76
CA GLU A 331 16.39 -1.50 20.68
C GLU A 331 15.34 -2.59 20.86
N ALA A 332 14.43 -2.43 21.82
CA ALA A 332 13.30 -3.33 22.04
C ALA A 332 12.39 -3.41 20.80
N VAL A 333 12.06 -2.28 20.19
CA VAL A 333 11.27 -2.24 18.95
C VAL A 333 11.99 -2.93 17.79
N ALA A 334 13.30 -2.69 17.64
CA ALA A 334 14.09 -3.35 16.60
C ALA A 334 14.17 -4.87 16.81
N ALA A 335 14.34 -5.32 18.05
CA ALA A 335 14.34 -6.73 18.42
C ALA A 335 12.99 -7.40 18.17
N ALA A 336 11.89 -6.77 18.60
CA ALA A 336 10.53 -7.26 18.37
C ALA A 336 10.22 -7.38 16.87
N ARG A 337 10.61 -6.36 16.08
CA ARG A 337 10.48 -6.40 14.62
C ARG A 337 11.28 -7.55 14.00
N SER A 338 12.54 -7.71 14.38
CA SER A 338 13.39 -8.79 13.85
C SER A 338 12.83 -10.17 14.17
N ALA A 339 12.34 -10.38 15.40
CA ALA A 339 11.67 -11.62 15.78
C ALA A 339 10.42 -11.86 14.95
N ARG A 340 9.63 -10.81 14.69
CA ARG A 340 8.40 -10.88 13.91
C ARG A 340 8.65 -11.23 12.45
N ILE A 341 9.64 -10.60 11.81
CA ILE A 341 10.03 -10.91 10.42
C ILE A 341 10.44 -12.38 10.27
N LYS A 342 11.22 -12.92 11.21
CA LYS A 342 11.62 -14.34 11.18
C LYS A 342 10.41 -15.28 11.25
N LEU A 343 9.37 -14.91 12.00
CA LEU A 343 8.12 -15.68 12.05
C LEU A 343 7.38 -15.62 10.72
N TRP A 344 7.30 -14.43 10.10
CA TRP A 344 6.69 -14.27 8.78
C TRP A 344 7.44 -15.05 7.71
N GLU A 345 8.77 -14.99 7.67
CA GLU A 345 9.60 -15.78 6.75
C GLU A 345 9.36 -17.29 6.93
N ALA A 346 9.30 -17.77 8.18
CA ALA A 346 9.06 -19.17 8.48
C ALA A 346 7.64 -19.63 8.09
N ASN A 347 6.63 -18.77 8.22
CA ASN A 347 5.27 -19.07 7.78
C ASN A 347 5.11 -18.99 6.27
N TRP A 348 5.74 -18.00 5.63
CA TRP A 348 5.75 -17.88 4.18
C TRP A 348 6.29 -19.15 3.53
N ALA A 349 7.41 -19.68 4.05
CA ALA A 349 7.98 -20.93 3.55
C ALA A 349 7.02 -22.13 3.61
N LYS A 350 6.05 -22.15 4.54
CA LYS A 350 5.02 -23.18 4.63
C LYS A 350 3.86 -22.90 3.67
N MET A 351 3.30 -21.70 3.76
CA MET A 351 2.07 -21.33 3.03
C MET A 351 2.29 -21.18 1.53
N HIS A 352 3.48 -20.76 1.11
CA HIS A 352 3.75 -20.40 -0.28
C HIS A 352 3.44 -21.52 -1.29
N SER A 353 3.65 -22.78 -0.92
CA SER A 353 3.31 -23.93 -1.77
C SER A 353 1.81 -24.26 -1.85
N GLU A 354 1.01 -23.65 -0.98
CA GLU A 354 -0.43 -23.87 -0.87
C GLU A 354 -1.27 -22.76 -1.53
N LEU A 355 -0.63 -21.67 -1.96
CA LEU A 355 -1.26 -20.56 -2.67
C LEU A 355 -1.63 -20.96 -4.11
N ASP A 356 -2.75 -20.45 -4.62
CA ASP A 356 -3.17 -20.71 -6.01
C ASP A 356 -2.24 -20.01 -7.00
N THR A 357 -1.34 -20.80 -7.58
CA THR A 357 -0.35 -20.33 -8.55
C THR A 357 -0.98 -19.89 -9.88
N LEU A 358 -2.19 -20.36 -10.22
CA LEU A 358 -2.86 -20.02 -11.48
C LEU A 358 -3.31 -18.56 -11.49
N LYS A 359 -3.64 -18.00 -10.32
CA LYS A 359 -3.92 -16.56 -10.17
C LYS A 359 -2.72 -15.69 -10.54
N ARG A 360 -1.49 -16.23 -10.48
CA ARG A 360 -0.24 -15.58 -10.91
C ARG A 360 0.24 -15.96 -12.33
N GLY A 361 -0.62 -16.57 -13.14
CA GLY A 361 -0.23 -17.10 -14.45
C GLY A 361 0.76 -18.28 -14.36
N GLY A 362 0.71 -19.04 -13.26
CA GLY A 362 1.53 -20.24 -13.04
C GLY A 362 2.95 -19.99 -12.57
N THR A 363 3.31 -18.75 -12.23
CA THR A 363 4.67 -18.40 -11.77
C THR A 363 4.66 -18.01 -10.30
N LEU A 364 5.34 -18.80 -9.46
CA LEU A 364 5.63 -18.41 -8.07
C LEU A 364 6.97 -17.68 -7.99
N ALA A 365 7.02 -16.61 -7.18
CA ALA A 365 8.31 -16.09 -6.74
C ALA A 365 9.07 -17.21 -6.00
N PRO A 366 10.38 -17.40 -6.22
CA PRO A 366 11.11 -18.44 -5.54
C PRO A 366 11.09 -18.21 -4.02
N PRO A 367 10.93 -19.26 -3.19
CA PRO A 367 10.89 -19.14 -1.72
C PRO A 367 12.24 -18.74 -1.12
N VAL A 368 13.32 -18.80 -1.91
CA VAL A 368 14.67 -18.41 -1.50
C VAL A 368 15.17 -17.34 -2.46
N GLN A 369 15.79 -16.31 -1.88
CA GLN A 369 16.42 -15.23 -2.61
C GLN A 369 17.56 -15.79 -3.47
N MET A 370 17.32 -15.89 -4.78
CA MET A 370 18.33 -16.32 -5.73
C MET A 370 19.13 -15.12 -6.26
N PRO A 371 20.45 -15.26 -6.53
CA PRO A 371 21.23 -14.21 -7.18
C PRO A 371 20.53 -13.71 -8.45
N HIS A 372 20.55 -12.39 -8.68
CA HIS A 372 19.89 -11.81 -9.84
C HIS A 372 20.68 -12.17 -11.12
N PRO A 373 20.07 -12.74 -12.17
CA PRO A 373 20.80 -13.24 -13.35
C PRO A 373 21.53 -12.13 -14.12
N ALA A 374 20.98 -10.91 -14.14
CA ALA A 374 21.65 -9.74 -14.71
C ALA A 374 22.70 -9.11 -13.78
N TYR A 375 22.66 -9.43 -12.47
CA TYR A 375 23.52 -8.82 -11.44
C TYR A 375 24.02 -9.88 -10.43
N PRO A 376 24.72 -10.92 -10.90
CA PRO A 376 25.06 -12.09 -10.07
C PRO A 376 26.07 -11.76 -8.96
N THR A 377 26.76 -10.63 -9.06
CA THR A 377 27.78 -10.16 -8.10
C THR A 377 27.22 -9.21 -7.05
N ASN A 378 25.94 -8.83 -7.11
CA ASN A 378 25.36 -7.95 -6.10
C ASN A 378 25.18 -8.77 -4.81
N PRO A 379 25.83 -8.41 -3.68
CA PRO A 379 25.72 -9.20 -2.45
C PRO A 379 24.26 -9.28 -2.03
N THR A 380 23.72 -10.50 -1.90
CA THR A 380 22.28 -10.71 -1.65
C THR A 380 21.82 -10.30 -0.24
N LYS A 381 22.75 -9.98 0.67
CA LYS A 381 22.57 -9.31 1.97
C LYS A 381 23.94 -9.32 2.65
N GLY A 382 24.34 -8.22 3.28
CA GLY A 382 25.49 -8.12 4.18
C GLY A 382 25.03 -8.00 5.62
#